data_AF-A0A6N9T172-F1
#
_entry.id   AF-A0A6N9T172-F1
#
_cell.length_a   1.000
_cell.length_b   1.000
_cell.length_c   1.000
_cell.angle_alpha   90.00
_cell.angle_beta   90.00
_cell.angle_gamma   90.00
#
_symmetry.space_group_name_H-M   'P 1'
#
loop_
_entity.id
_entity.type
_entity.pdbx_description
1 polymer ?
#
loop_
_entity_poly.entity_id
_entity_poly.type
_entity_poly.pdbx_seq_one_letter_code
_entity_poly.pdbx_strand_id
1 'polypeptide(L)'
;MRQLFNRLSKAGGKNASRLGDAMRVAALSGMRIEEICRLTVEDCRGGNFTIREGKTAAASRTFPIHSALVPLVERRCEGKADDERLFSDVRGRGVSLSDPLSKQFGRFIRAVGAADIREGHRRSKVNFHSFRRRFVQNAIRAEIPQHVVSWVVGHAEGRDGITLGVYNRGGPSEAQMRSCVEAVRLPEGVA
;
A
#
# COMPACT_ATOMS: atom_id res chain seq x y z
N MET A 1 3.09 -14.41 3.01
CA MET A 1 1.89 -13.56 2.92
C MET A 1 0.68 -14.18 3.62
N ARG A 2 0.14 -15.31 3.13
CA ARG A 2 -0.99 -16.02 3.77
C ARG A 2 -0.77 -16.28 5.27
N GLN A 3 0.38 -16.87 5.60
CA GLN A 3 0.76 -17.14 6.99
C GLN A 3 0.87 -15.87 7.87
N LEU A 4 1.23 -14.71 7.29
CA LEU A 4 1.30 -13.45 8.03
C LEU A 4 -0.11 -12.97 8.40
N PHE A 5 -1.04 -12.95 7.43
CA PHE A 5 -2.41 -12.54 7.73
C PHE A 5 -3.09 -13.50 8.71
N ASN A 6 -2.95 -14.81 8.53
CA ASN A 6 -3.57 -15.79 9.43
C ASN A 6 -3.05 -15.67 10.87
N ARG A 7 -1.75 -15.41 11.05
CA ARG A 7 -1.17 -15.23 12.39
C ARG A 7 -1.54 -13.89 13.00
N LEU A 8 -1.77 -12.85 12.19
CA LEU A 8 -2.25 -11.56 12.67
C LEU A 8 -3.70 -11.64 13.16
N SER A 9 -4.58 -12.33 12.42
CA SER A 9 -5.98 -12.52 12.83
C SER A 9 -6.09 -13.26 14.18
N LYS A 10 -5.16 -14.18 14.47
CA LYS A 10 -5.06 -14.87 15.76
C LYS A 10 -4.56 -14.00 16.91
N ALA A 11 -3.79 -12.94 16.63
CA ALA A 11 -3.18 -12.10 17.67
C ALA A 11 -4.18 -11.14 18.36
N GLY A 12 -5.27 -10.78 17.70
CA GLY A 12 -6.38 -9.99 18.27
C GLY A 12 -6.03 -8.54 18.70
N GLY A 13 -7.08 -7.75 18.98
CA GLY A 13 -6.95 -6.41 19.58
C GLY A 13 -6.75 -5.23 18.62
N LYS A 14 -6.93 -4.00 19.14
CA LYS A 14 -6.87 -2.74 18.37
C LYS A 14 -5.55 -2.54 17.60
N ASN A 15 -4.42 -2.94 18.21
CA ASN A 15 -3.11 -2.84 17.57
C ASN A 15 -2.94 -3.82 16.40
N ALA A 16 -3.47 -5.05 16.51
CA ALA A 16 -3.43 -6.02 15.41
C ALA A 16 -4.36 -5.61 14.26
N SER A 17 -5.53 -5.03 14.58
CA SER A 17 -6.45 -4.45 13.60
C SER A 17 -5.78 -3.36 12.76
N ARG A 18 -5.08 -2.40 13.38
CA ARG A 18 -4.36 -1.33 12.65
C ARG A 18 -3.26 -1.83 11.73
N LEU A 19 -2.39 -2.69 12.23
CA LEU A 19 -1.32 -3.25 11.40
C LEU A 19 -1.91 -4.06 10.25
N GLY A 20 -2.98 -4.83 10.51
CA GLY A 20 -3.63 -5.67 9.51
C GLY A 20 -4.28 -4.85 8.41
N ASP A 21 -4.94 -3.75 8.77
CA ASP A 21 -5.54 -2.85 7.79
C ASP A 21 -4.47 -2.24 6.88
N ALA A 22 -3.38 -1.74 7.46
CA ALA A 22 -2.28 -1.19 6.66
C ALA A 22 -1.59 -2.25 5.79
N MET A 23 -1.47 -3.50 6.27
CA MET A 23 -0.94 -4.61 5.48
C MET A 23 -1.85 -4.94 4.28
N ARG A 24 -3.18 -4.94 4.47
CA ARG A 24 -4.16 -5.17 3.38
C ARG A 24 -4.06 -4.06 2.34
N VAL A 25 -4.07 -2.79 2.78
CA VAL A 25 -3.90 -1.64 1.87
C VAL A 25 -2.61 -1.79 1.07
N ALA A 26 -1.46 -1.99 1.73
CA ALA A 26 -0.17 -2.13 1.05
C ALA A 26 -0.12 -3.31 0.06
N ALA A 27 -0.76 -4.43 0.40
CA ALA A 27 -0.76 -5.63 -0.44
C ALA A 27 -1.59 -5.47 -1.71
N LEU A 28 -2.68 -4.68 -1.65
CA LEU A 28 -3.67 -4.54 -2.72
C LEU A 28 -3.57 -3.21 -3.50
N SER A 29 -2.77 -2.25 -3.02
CA SER A 29 -2.51 -0.98 -3.73
C SER A 29 -1.05 -0.76 -4.12
N GLY A 30 -0.11 -1.50 -3.50
CA GLY A 30 1.32 -1.28 -3.70
C GLY A 30 1.85 0.04 -3.15
N MET A 31 1.06 0.76 -2.34
CA MET A 31 1.46 2.03 -1.73
C MET A 31 2.65 1.88 -0.78
N ARG A 32 3.42 2.96 -0.63
CA ARG A 32 4.45 3.05 0.41
C ARG A 32 3.78 3.21 1.78
N ILE A 33 4.41 2.69 2.83
CA ILE A 33 3.86 2.81 4.20
C ILE A 33 3.64 4.26 4.63
N GLU A 34 4.52 5.17 4.22
CA GLU A 34 4.37 6.60 4.52
C GLU A 34 3.19 7.23 3.79
N GLU A 35 2.91 6.82 2.55
CA GLU A 35 1.72 7.24 1.81
C GLU A 35 0.45 6.77 2.54
N ILE A 36 0.42 5.50 2.98
CA ILE A 36 -0.70 4.93 3.75
C ILE A 36 -0.92 5.70 5.06
N CYS A 37 0.15 6.07 5.77
CA CYS A 37 0.05 6.81 7.02
C CYS A 37 -0.31 8.29 6.85
N ARG A 38 -0.28 8.83 5.62
CA ARG A 38 -0.60 10.21 5.28
C ARG A 38 -1.97 10.39 4.62
N LEU A 39 -2.53 9.33 4.01
CA LEU A 39 -3.88 9.34 3.43
C LEU A 39 -4.89 9.96 4.40
N THR A 40 -5.63 10.95 3.91
CA THR A 40 -6.82 11.48 4.59
C THR A 40 -8.09 10.77 4.14
N VAL A 41 -9.22 11.08 4.77
CA VAL A 41 -10.54 10.63 4.32
C VAL A 41 -10.87 11.19 2.94
N GLU A 42 -10.56 12.46 2.70
CA GLU A 42 -10.75 13.12 1.40
C GLU A 42 -9.99 12.39 0.28
N ASP A 43 -8.76 11.93 0.56
CA ASP A 43 -7.93 11.19 -0.39
C ASP A 43 -8.49 9.82 -0.78
N CYS A 44 -9.54 9.33 -0.10
CA CYS A 44 -10.18 8.05 -0.35
C CYS A 44 -11.56 8.16 -1.00
N ARG A 45 -12.01 9.39 -1.35
CA ARG A 45 -13.32 9.63 -1.94
C ARG A 45 -13.39 9.25 -3.41
N GLY A 46 -14.61 9.04 -3.90
CA GLY A 46 -14.85 8.73 -5.32
C GLY A 46 -14.32 7.37 -5.77
N GLY A 47 -14.07 6.43 -4.83
CA GLY A 47 -13.55 5.10 -5.14
C GLY A 47 -12.09 5.07 -5.58
N ASN A 48 -11.35 6.15 -5.33
CA ASN A 48 -9.94 6.29 -5.70
C ASN A 48 -9.08 6.61 -4.47
N PHE A 49 -7.82 6.19 -4.48
CA PHE A 49 -6.77 6.74 -3.65
C PHE A 49 -6.11 7.90 -4.38
N THR A 50 -6.03 9.06 -3.73
CA THR A 50 -5.32 10.24 -4.22
C THR A 50 -4.09 10.48 -3.36
N ILE A 51 -2.91 10.40 -3.97
CA ILE A 51 -1.64 10.73 -3.31
C ILE A 51 -1.28 12.12 -3.80
N ARG A 52 -1.38 13.13 -2.93
CA ARG A 52 -1.12 14.53 -3.30
C ARG A 52 0.38 14.82 -3.39
N GLU A 53 1.14 14.26 -2.46
CA GLU A 53 2.56 14.59 -2.27
C GLU A 53 3.43 13.35 -2.08
N GLY A 54 4.69 13.48 -2.48
CA GLY A 54 5.75 12.56 -2.09
C GLY A 54 7.11 13.11 -2.49
N LYS A 55 8.14 12.27 -2.38
CA LYS A 55 9.54 12.71 -2.58
C LYS A 55 9.86 13.16 -4.01
N THR A 56 9.00 12.87 -4.99
CA THR A 56 9.23 13.14 -6.41
C THR A 56 7.94 13.63 -7.07
N ALA A 57 8.03 14.33 -8.21
CA ALA A 57 6.86 14.77 -8.99
C ALA A 57 5.96 13.57 -9.42
N ALA A 58 6.56 12.41 -9.69
CA ALA A 58 5.83 11.17 -10.00
C ALA A 58 5.08 10.54 -8.81
N ALA A 59 5.26 11.06 -7.59
CA ALA A 59 4.56 10.58 -6.42
C ALA A 59 3.08 10.99 -6.42
N SER A 60 2.77 12.16 -7.01
CA SER A 60 1.40 12.63 -7.14
C SER A 60 0.65 11.77 -8.16
N ARG A 61 -0.45 11.16 -7.72
CA ARG A 61 -1.24 10.22 -8.55
C ARG A 61 -2.59 9.94 -7.93
N THR A 62 -3.56 9.66 -8.78
CA THR A 62 -4.86 9.11 -8.39
C THR A 62 -5.05 7.76 -9.09
N PHE A 63 -5.55 6.76 -8.36
CA PHE A 63 -5.81 5.43 -8.90
C PHE A 63 -6.94 4.73 -8.13
N PRO A 64 -7.65 3.75 -8.73
CA PRO A 64 -8.77 3.08 -8.10
C PRO A 64 -8.43 2.33 -6.81
N ILE A 65 -9.35 2.37 -5.85
CA ILE A 65 -9.33 1.51 -4.67
C ILE A 65 -9.70 0.10 -5.14
N HIS A 66 -8.88 -0.89 -4.76
CA HIS A 66 -9.22 -2.29 -4.99
C HIS A 66 -10.54 -2.61 -4.28
N SER A 67 -11.46 -3.28 -4.97
CA SER A 67 -12.76 -3.77 -4.48
C SER A 67 -12.73 -4.36 -3.06
N ALA A 68 -11.77 -5.23 -2.76
CA ALA A 68 -11.60 -5.87 -1.45
C ALA A 68 -11.17 -4.91 -0.32
N LEU A 69 -10.70 -3.70 -0.66
CA LEU A 69 -10.37 -2.65 0.32
C LEU A 69 -11.54 -1.73 0.62
N VAL A 70 -12.60 -1.69 -0.21
CA VAL A 70 -13.71 -0.74 -0.03
C VAL A 70 -14.33 -0.83 1.38
N PRO A 71 -14.70 -2.02 1.91
CA PRO A 71 -15.27 -2.09 3.26
C PRO A 71 -14.29 -1.69 4.36
N LEU A 72 -12.99 -1.86 4.12
CA LEU A 72 -11.94 -1.45 5.05
C LEU A 72 -11.80 0.07 5.08
N VAL A 73 -11.82 0.70 3.91
CA VAL A 73 -11.71 2.15 3.75
C VAL A 73 -12.94 2.82 4.35
N GLU A 74 -14.15 2.36 4.01
CA GLU A 74 -15.41 2.90 4.55
C GLU A 74 -15.43 2.87 6.08
N ARG A 75 -15.14 1.70 6.68
CA ARG A 75 -15.03 1.56 8.15
C ARG A 75 -13.99 2.52 8.76
N ARG A 76 -12.88 2.77 8.06
CA ARG A 76 -11.81 3.66 8.55
C ARG A 76 -12.13 5.15 8.39
N CYS A 77 -13.06 5.50 7.50
CA CYS A 77 -13.57 6.85 7.28
C CYS A 77 -14.73 7.20 8.23
N GLU A 78 -15.44 6.19 8.75
CA GLU A 78 -16.61 6.39 9.62
C GLU A 78 -16.29 7.31 10.81
N GLY A 79 -17.10 8.37 10.97
CA GLY A 79 -16.99 9.34 12.06
C GLY A 79 -15.83 10.32 11.98
N LYS A 80 -15.12 10.41 10.84
CA LYS A 80 -13.98 11.30 10.64
C LYS A 80 -14.27 12.46 9.69
N ALA A 81 -13.58 13.58 9.91
CA ALA A 81 -13.56 14.69 8.98
C ALA A 81 -12.67 14.41 7.76
N ASP A 82 -12.85 15.18 6.68
CA ASP A 82 -12.18 14.99 5.40
C ASP A 82 -10.66 15.11 5.47
N ASP A 83 -10.18 16.06 6.27
CA ASP A 83 -8.76 16.34 6.50
C ASP A 83 -8.13 15.39 7.53
N GLU A 84 -8.92 14.56 8.22
CA GLU A 84 -8.39 13.59 9.17
C GLU A 84 -7.71 12.42 8.45
N ARG A 85 -6.58 11.95 9.00
CA ARG A 85 -5.86 10.78 8.50
C ARG A 85 -6.70 9.50 8.65
N LEU A 86 -6.73 8.69 7.58
CA LEU A 86 -7.34 7.37 7.56
C LEU A 86 -6.76 6.45 8.65
N PHE A 87 -5.45 6.57 8.89
CA PHE A 87 -4.71 5.91 9.97
C PHE A 87 -4.35 6.88 11.11
N SER A 88 -5.32 7.68 11.58
CA SER A 88 -5.12 8.64 12.67
C SER A 88 -4.64 7.99 13.98
N ASP A 89 -4.98 6.72 14.20
CA ASP A 89 -4.49 5.87 15.29
C ASP A 89 -2.97 5.57 15.23
N VAL A 90 -2.28 5.82 14.12
CA VAL A 90 -0.81 5.80 14.04
C VAL A 90 -0.24 7.11 14.57
N ARG A 91 0.35 7.04 15.76
CA ARG A 91 0.98 8.17 16.48
C ARG A 91 2.43 8.44 16.06
N GLY A 92 2.69 8.48 14.75
CA GLY A 92 3.96 8.95 14.20
C GLY A 92 4.08 10.47 14.31
N ARG A 93 5.32 11.00 14.31
CA ARG A 93 5.60 12.44 14.46
C ARG A 93 6.70 12.87 13.51
N GLY A 94 6.71 14.16 13.16
CA GLY A 94 7.73 14.76 12.31
C GLY A 94 7.69 14.22 10.88
N VAL A 95 8.86 13.97 10.30
CA VAL A 95 9.01 13.62 8.87
C VAL A 95 8.50 12.20 8.55
N SER A 96 8.47 11.29 9.53
CA SER A 96 8.07 9.88 9.33
C SER A 96 6.88 9.52 10.20
N LEU A 97 5.67 9.61 9.63
CA LEU A 97 4.46 9.17 10.31
C LEU A 97 4.39 7.64 10.41
N SER A 98 5.06 6.93 9.50
CA SER A 98 5.05 5.47 9.41
C SER A 98 5.99 4.74 10.38
N ASP A 99 6.86 5.46 11.09
CA ASP A 99 7.86 4.90 12.01
C ASP A 99 7.29 3.90 13.04
N PRO A 100 6.20 4.24 13.78
CA PRO A 100 5.60 3.32 14.74
C PRO A 100 5.06 2.05 14.08
N LEU A 101 4.44 2.20 12.91
CA LEU A 101 3.84 1.10 12.16
C LEU A 101 4.91 0.17 11.57
N SER A 102 6.00 0.74 11.03
CA SER A 102 7.17 -0.02 10.57
C SER A 102 7.81 -0.82 11.70
N LYS A 103 8.00 -0.21 12.88
CA LYS A 103 8.51 -0.90 14.08
C LYS A 103 7.56 -2.00 14.54
N GLN A 104 6.24 -1.74 14.51
CA GLN A 104 5.22 -2.73 14.86
C GLN A 104 5.27 -3.94 13.92
N PHE A 105 5.35 -3.70 12.60
CA PHE A 105 5.50 -4.77 11.62
C PHE A 105 6.78 -5.58 11.85
N GLY A 106 7.90 -4.91 12.11
CA GLY A 106 9.18 -5.56 12.42
C GLY A 106 9.14 -6.44 13.68
N ARG A 107 8.40 -6.04 14.73
CA ARG A 107 8.17 -6.89 15.91
C ARG A 107 7.26 -8.06 15.57
N PHE A 108 6.19 -7.81 14.82
CA PHE A 108 5.24 -8.82 14.40
C PHE A 108 5.92 -9.97 13.63
N ILE A 109 6.69 -9.67 12.59
CA ILE A 109 7.38 -10.69 11.78
C ILE A 109 8.38 -11.53 12.59
N ARG A 110 9.03 -10.93 13.61
CA ARG A 110 9.92 -11.67 14.51
C ARG A 110 9.13 -12.61 15.42
N ALA A 111 8.06 -12.10 16.03
CA ALA A 111 7.18 -12.89 16.90
C ALA A 111 6.57 -14.09 16.17
N VAL A 112 6.26 -13.94 14.87
CA VAL A 112 5.72 -15.03 14.07
C VAL A 112 6.77 -15.89 13.35
N GLY A 113 8.07 -15.68 13.61
CA GLY A 113 9.15 -16.45 12.98
C GLY A 113 9.27 -16.25 11.46
N ALA A 114 8.74 -15.15 10.93
CA ALA A 114 8.80 -14.81 9.50
C ALA A 114 9.92 -13.82 9.15
N ALA A 115 10.72 -13.42 10.14
CA ALA A 115 11.86 -12.54 9.94
C ALA A 115 13.02 -13.33 9.31
N ASP A 116 13.36 -13.04 8.06
CA ASP A 116 14.60 -13.48 7.41
C ASP A 116 15.72 -12.49 7.75
N ILE A 117 16.50 -12.78 8.80
CA ILE A 117 17.67 -12.00 9.21
C ILE A 117 18.90 -12.85 8.92
N ARG A 118 19.76 -12.37 8.01
CA ARG A 118 20.99 -13.07 7.63
C ARG A 118 22.13 -12.67 8.55
N GLU A 119 23.12 -13.56 8.65
CA GLU A 119 24.37 -13.29 9.37
C GLU A 119 24.98 -11.95 8.91
N GLY A 120 25.45 -11.14 9.86
CA GLY A 120 25.96 -9.79 9.60
C GLY A 120 24.92 -8.70 9.35
N HIS A 121 23.62 -9.02 9.29
CA HIS A 121 22.56 -8.03 9.04
C HIS A 121 21.64 -7.80 10.25
N ARG A 122 21.37 -6.53 10.57
CA ARG A 122 20.43 -6.15 11.65
C ARG A 122 18.96 -6.11 11.23
N ARG A 123 18.69 -6.01 9.93
CA ARG A 123 17.34 -5.82 9.37
C ARG A 123 16.91 -7.05 8.61
N SER A 124 15.65 -7.42 8.75
CA SER A 124 15.09 -8.52 7.97
C SER A 124 14.92 -8.12 6.50
N LYS A 125 15.16 -9.07 5.59
CA LYS A 125 14.79 -8.93 4.18
C LYS A 125 13.28 -8.80 3.99
N VAL A 126 12.51 -9.42 4.88
CA VAL A 126 11.06 -9.24 4.99
C VAL A 126 10.82 -7.96 5.78
N ASN A 127 10.41 -6.92 5.08
CA ASN A 127 10.00 -5.65 5.66
C ASN A 127 8.69 -5.18 5.02
N PHE A 128 8.15 -4.03 5.44
CA PHE A 128 6.87 -3.56 4.92
C PHE A 128 6.89 -3.27 3.40
N HIS A 129 8.06 -2.92 2.85
CA HIS A 129 8.21 -2.74 1.39
C HIS A 129 8.07 -4.05 0.60
N SER A 130 8.08 -5.21 1.27
CA SER A 130 7.81 -6.51 0.62
C SER A 130 6.39 -6.61 0.06
N PHE A 131 5.40 -5.91 0.64
CA PHE A 131 4.05 -5.85 0.09
C PHE A 131 4.04 -5.21 -1.29
N ARG A 132 4.70 -4.06 -1.44
CA ARG A 132 4.84 -3.36 -2.72
C ARG A 132 5.61 -4.18 -3.75
N ARG A 133 6.71 -4.82 -3.37
CA ARG A 133 7.46 -5.74 -4.26
C ARG A 133 6.56 -6.87 -4.76
N ARG A 134 5.78 -7.48 -3.86
CA ARG A 134 4.80 -8.51 -4.23
C ARG A 134 3.77 -7.91 -5.19
N PHE A 135 3.12 -6.79 -4.86
CA PHE A 135 2.11 -6.14 -5.71
C PHE A 135 2.60 -6.01 -7.16
N VAL A 136 3.77 -5.36 -7.35
CA VAL A 136 4.40 -5.19 -8.66
C VAL A 136 4.62 -6.53 -9.36
N GLN A 137 5.18 -7.52 -8.67
CA GLN A 137 5.47 -8.82 -9.27
C GLN A 137 4.24 -9.53 -9.84
N ASN A 138 3.07 -9.48 -9.18
CA ASN A 138 1.88 -10.15 -9.76
C ASN A 138 1.14 -9.28 -10.74
N ALA A 139 1.20 -7.96 -10.64
CA ALA A 139 0.70 -7.12 -11.72
C ALA A 139 1.45 -7.46 -13.01
N ILE A 140 2.78 -7.58 -12.94
CA ILE A 140 3.61 -8.01 -14.10
C ILE A 140 3.28 -9.43 -14.55
N ARG A 141 3.12 -10.40 -13.62
CA ARG A 141 2.74 -11.79 -13.98
C ARG A 141 1.32 -11.91 -14.54
N ALA A 142 0.45 -10.95 -14.24
CA ALA A 142 -0.88 -10.83 -14.83
C ALA A 142 -0.85 -10.01 -16.13
N GLU A 143 0.34 -9.81 -16.72
CA GLU A 143 0.55 -9.15 -18.00
C GLU A 143 0.06 -7.70 -18.05
N ILE A 144 -0.06 -7.05 -16.88
CA ILE A 144 -0.37 -5.62 -16.83
C ILE A 144 0.83 -4.84 -17.38
N PRO A 145 0.62 -3.91 -18.34
CA PRO A 145 1.72 -3.16 -18.92
C PRO A 145 2.54 -2.41 -17.87
N GLN A 146 3.86 -2.47 -17.99
CA GLN A 146 4.79 -1.94 -16.99
C GLN A 146 4.56 -0.45 -16.69
N HIS A 147 4.19 0.35 -17.69
CA HIS A 147 3.90 1.77 -17.50
C HIS A 147 2.66 1.99 -16.61
N VAL A 148 1.64 1.12 -16.70
CA VAL A 148 0.45 1.16 -15.84
C VAL A 148 0.81 0.79 -14.41
N VAL A 149 1.58 -0.30 -14.22
CA VAL A 149 2.06 -0.69 -12.88
C VAL A 149 2.88 0.43 -12.26
N SER A 150 3.78 1.04 -13.04
CA SER A 150 4.65 2.14 -12.60
C SER A 150 3.85 3.40 -12.27
N TRP A 151 2.74 3.64 -12.98
CA TRP A 151 1.78 4.67 -12.63
C TRP A 151 1.14 4.39 -11.26
N VAL A 152 0.47 3.25 -11.09
CA VAL A 152 -0.25 2.90 -9.86
C VAL A 152 0.65 2.93 -8.63
N VAL A 153 1.89 2.42 -8.73
CA VAL A 153 2.81 2.42 -7.59
C VAL A 153 3.56 3.74 -7.42
N GLY A 154 3.68 4.58 -8.46
CA GLY A 154 4.47 5.83 -8.37
C GLY A 154 5.98 5.58 -8.51
N HIS A 155 6.39 4.85 -9.55
CA HIS A 155 7.78 4.79 -10.03
C HIS A 155 7.97 5.76 -11.20
N ALA A 156 9.03 6.57 -11.15
CA ALA A 156 9.37 7.50 -12.21
C ALA A 156 9.94 6.77 -13.44
N GLU A 157 10.84 5.80 -13.23
CA GLU A 157 11.58 5.11 -14.30
C GLU A 157 10.67 4.44 -15.35
N GLY A 158 9.49 3.95 -14.95
CA GLY A 158 8.52 3.35 -15.87
C GLY A 158 7.57 4.34 -16.55
N ARG A 159 7.77 5.63 -16.32
CA ARG A 159 7.05 6.76 -16.95
C ARG A 159 8.00 7.63 -17.79
N ASP A 160 9.31 7.37 -17.71
CA ASP A 160 10.33 8.16 -18.38
C ASP A 160 10.42 7.77 -19.87
N GLY A 161 10.65 8.77 -20.73
CA GLY A 161 10.72 8.63 -22.19
C GLY A 161 9.74 9.54 -22.93
N ILE A 162 10.07 9.94 -24.15
CA ILE A 162 9.28 10.89 -24.95
C ILE A 162 7.83 10.41 -25.11
N THR A 163 7.63 9.11 -25.37
CA THR A 163 6.31 8.53 -25.59
C THR A 163 5.39 8.69 -24.38
N LEU A 164 5.85 8.33 -23.18
CA LEU A 164 5.03 8.37 -21.97
C LEU A 164 4.98 9.78 -21.35
N GLY A 165 6.10 10.50 -21.36
CA GLY A 165 6.21 11.85 -20.79
C GLY A 165 5.53 12.94 -21.65
N VAL A 166 5.48 12.78 -22.97
CA VAL A 166 4.88 13.78 -23.88
C VAL A 166 3.47 13.38 -24.31
N TYR A 167 3.25 12.14 -24.74
CA TYR A 167 1.97 11.70 -25.31
C TYR A 167 1.01 11.08 -24.30
N ASN A 168 1.47 10.75 -23.08
CA ASN A 168 0.64 10.20 -22.01
C ASN A 168 0.77 10.98 -20.69
N ARG A 169 0.76 12.32 -20.76
CA ARG A 169 0.87 13.20 -19.57
C ARG A 169 -0.21 12.94 -18.51
N GLY A 170 -1.40 12.52 -18.93
CA GLY A 170 -2.52 12.19 -18.03
C GLY A 170 -2.39 10.83 -17.35
N GLY A 171 -1.45 9.99 -17.79
CA GLY A 171 -1.31 8.62 -17.32
C GLY A 171 -2.33 7.65 -17.93
N PRO A 172 -2.25 6.37 -17.54
CA PRO A 172 -3.18 5.33 -17.99
C PRO A 172 -4.64 5.69 -17.70
N SER A 173 -5.56 5.12 -18.49
CA SER A 173 -6.99 5.28 -18.22
C SER A 173 -7.39 4.65 -16.88
N GLU A 174 -8.51 5.10 -16.32
CA GLU A 174 -9.04 4.50 -15.08
C GLU A 174 -9.26 2.99 -15.23
N ALA A 175 -9.77 2.53 -16.38
CA ALA A 175 -9.96 1.11 -16.66
C ALA A 175 -8.63 0.32 -16.60
N GLN A 176 -7.55 0.86 -17.17
CA GLN A 176 -6.23 0.24 -17.10
C GLN A 176 -5.70 0.18 -15.67
N MET A 177 -5.86 1.26 -14.90
CA MET A 177 -5.46 1.28 -13.49
C MET A 177 -6.31 0.34 -12.63
N ARG A 178 -7.62 0.22 -12.92
CA ARG A 178 -8.54 -0.70 -12.26
C ARG A 178 -8.13 -2.15 -12.52
N SER A 179 -7.84 -2.51 -13.77
CA SER A 179 -7.30 -3.83 -14.11
C SER A 179 -5.98 -4.13 -13.38
N CYS A 180 -5.11 -3.12 -13.21
CA CYS A 180 -3.86 -3.28 -12.46
C CYS A 180 -4.08 -3.61 -10.98
N VAL A 181 -4.99 -2.91 -10.28
CA VAL A 181 -5.22 -3.15 -8.86
C VAL A 181 -5.96 -4.48 -8.65
N GLU A 182 -6.98 -4.78 -9.47
CA GLU A 182 -7.80 -6.00 -9.34
C GLU A 182 -7.07 -7.28 -9.77
N ALA A 183 -6.00 -7.16 -10.57
CA ALA A 183 -5.12 -8.29 -10.90
C ALA A 183 -4.40 -8.86 -9.68
N VAL A 184 -4.24 -8.08 -8.60
CA VAL A 184 -3.50 -8.49 -7.41
C VAL A 184 -4.47 -8.92 -6.31
N ARG A 185 -4.60 -10.22 -6.10
CA ARG A 185 -5.43 -10.76 -5.01
C ARG A 185 -4.62 -11.14 -3.76
N LEU A 186 -5.26 -11.07 -2.59
CA LEU A 186 -4.77 -11.71 -1.38
C LEU A 186 -4.82 -13.24 -1.51
N PRO A 187 -3.97 -13.98 -0.80
CA PRO A 187 -4.05 -15.44 -0.78
C PRO A 187 -5.40 -15.93 -0.23
N GLU A 188 -5.89 -17.05 -0.76
CA GLU A 188 -7.14 -17.68 -0.32
C GLU A 188 -7.17 -17.95 1.20
N GLY A 189 -8.32 -17.72 1.82
CA GLY A 189 -8.54 -17.91 3.26
C GLY A 189 -8.00 -16.79 4.15
N VAL A 190 -7.68 -15.62 3.58
CA VAL A 190 -7.43 -14.38 4.33
C VAL A 190 -8.73 -13.55 4.31
N ALA A 191 -9.43 -13.49 5.45
CA ALA A 191 -10.51 -12.53 5.72
C ALA A 191 -9.91 -11.30 6.43
#